data_AF-A0A554L6T0-F1
#
_entry.id   AF-A0A554L6T0-F1
#
_cell.length_a   1.000
_cell.length_b   1.000
_cell.length_c   1.000
_cell.angle_alpha   90.00
_cell.angle_beta   90.00
_cell.angle_gamma   90.00
#
_symmetry.space_group_name_H-M   'P 1'
#
loop_
_entity.id
_entity.type
_entity.pdbx_description
1 polymer ?
#
loop_
_entity_poly.entity_id
_entity_poly.type
_entity_poly.pdbx_seq_one_letter_code
_entity_poly.pdbx_strand_id
1 'polypeptide(L)'
;MRSIISILLIVLLSLFTFFPSFNLALFGDDWLAFYRYSKILGPFAQDNSSTHLKYFLTPYGAQDILMGLLQKIYGYQSSLYYLTSYIFRIIAAVSFYPLTLYLTKSKLAAFFAILFFSITAIGIDTTNWVFNMPSYITIALFNLFLYFFLKSREDKKPKLLLIISGLLYYLAYVITPIRMHGSLLLIFLLETFWFFQKRDKKTLKKIILRLTIIILIFLIIRYTGHSQGPPEEISQRLNIGITTDLTMLKYGRFDFIFYPIVMFGAMFLPDLRSFLLGPDQLLGYSIPTFSYVNLIFIYLTPAFLGFLLLNFVLMKNISLSSNFFWRNGIAGLLWIIITLLIHQFNATIFFDEKYILSLTLGGFAIIIILSLILKFFKEINITTSLFLSFSWSILAFFFAWWWVPNTIFPTPYRYFIVSAVGISIFLATIIGLGKNIKQRINIFSFLLILVIIHVISTHSYLSQLKDIRSQELYNRVWSQMPYVPAVGKTSRPIIFYFEGDGTVANANILYSVIAFGFPPHMYLLYNLTSDAQIPAIMDTWDEVISAVKDGKSFKRHIGTAIDPIPIDNVFAYHLEGADRLINITDLAREKLRQTLNN
;
A
#
# COMPACT_ATOMS: atom_id res chain seq x y z
N MET A 1 -3.93 32.48 -13.92
CA MET A 1 -3.22 31.80 -15.02
C MET A 1 -2.07 30.89 -14.55
N ARG A 2 -1.03 31.38 -13.87
CA ARG A 2 0.15 30.54 -13.48
C ARG A 2 -0.20 29.30 -12.63
N SER A 3 -1.09 29.42 -11.64
CA SER A 3 -1.50 28.25 -10.82
C SER A 3 -2.27 27.18 -11.59
N ILE A 4 -3.04 27.58 -12.62
CA ILE A 4 -3.83 26.65 -13.45
C ILE A 4 -2.89 25.83 -14.31
N ILE A 5 -1.87 26.45 -14.91
CA ILE A 5 -0.85 25.77 -15.73
C ILE A 5 -0.10 24.73 -14.88
N SER A 6 0.26 25.08 -13.63
CA SER A 6 0.93 24.14 -12.73
C SER A 6 0.06 22.92 -12.40
N ILE A 7 -1.24 23.11 -12.11
CA ILE A 7 -2.17 22.00 -11.85
C ILE A 7 -2.34 21.15 -13.11
N LEU A 8 -2.49 21.77 -14.27
CA LEU A 8 -2.62 21.07 -15.55
C LEU A 8 -1.38 20.20 -15.83
N LEU A 9 -0.18 20.72 -15.59
CA LEU A 9 1.07 19.95 -15.76
C LEU A 9 1.10 18.71 -14.85
N ILE A 10 0.69 18.85 -13.59
CA ILE A 10 0.61 17.73 -12.64
C ILE A 10 -0.38 16.69 -13.15
N VAL A 11 -1.57 17.12 -13.58
CA VAL A 11 -2.60 16.22 -14.12
C VAL A 11 -2.06 15.48 -15.34
N LEU A 12 -1.46 16.17 -16.31
CA LEU A 12 -0.93 15.55 -17.52
C LEU A 12 0.21 14.56 -17.23
N LEU A 13 1.16 14.92 -16.37
CA LEU A 13 2.27 14.03 -16.03
C LEU A 13 1.78 12.82 -15.22
N SER A 14 0.86 13.02 -14.28
CA SER A 14 0.22 11.93 -13.56
C SER A 14 -0.60 11.05 -14.50
N LEU A 15 -1.34 11.63 -15.45
CA LEU A 15 -2.09 10.88 -16.45
C LEU A 15 -1.17 9.99 -17.29
N PHE A 16 -0.06 10.53 -17.79
CA PHE A 16 0.96 9.77 -18.50
C PHE A 16 1.50 8.60 -17.65
N THR A 17 1.83 8.87 -16.39
CA THR A 17 2.36 7.88 -15.46
C THR A 17 1.37 6.73 -15.23
N PHE A 18 0.08 7.05 -15.10
CA PHE A 18 -0.98 6.11 -14.75
C PHE A 18 -1.74 5.53 -15.93
N PHE A 19 -1.48 6.00 -17.15
CA PHE A 19 -2.23 5.60 -18.35
C PHE A 19 -2.36 4.08 -18.53
N PRO A 20 -1.32 3.25 -18.28
CA PRO A 20 -1.46 1.80 -18.41
C PRO A 20 -2.53 1.18 -17.50
N SER A 21 -2.82 1.80 -16.35
CA SER A 21 -3.82 1.28 -15.40
C SER A 21 -5.24 1.25 -15.95
N PHE A 22 -5.58 2.14 -16.89
CA PHE A 22 -6.94 2.20 -17.46
C PHE A 22 -7.28 0.98 -18.34
N ASN A 23 -6.29 0.17 -18.70
CA ASN A 23 -6.51 -1.07 -19.44
C ASN A 23 -6.39 -2.33 -18.58
N LEU A 24 -6.24 -2.19 -17.26
CA LEU A 24 -6.19 -3.34 -16.35
C LEU A 24 -7.60 -3.88 -16.10
N ALA A 25 -7.71 -5.20 -15.88
CA ALA A 25 -8.95 -5.82 -15.45
C ALA A 25 -9.21 -5.62 -13.95
N LEU A 26 -10.48 -5.72 -13.55
CA LEU A 26 -10.88 -5.92 -12.16
C LEU A 26 -10.40 -7.30 -11.69
N PHE A 27 -9.86 -7.41 -10.49
CA PHE A 27 -9.24 -8.65 -10.07
C PHE A 27 -9.25 -8.87 -8.56
N GLY A 28 -9.14 -10.13 -8.13
CA GLY A 28 -8.92 -10.45 -6.72
C GLY A 28 -9.97 -9.88 -5.78
N ASP A 29 -9.49 -9.10 -4.83
CA ASP A 29 -10.31 -8.46 -3.81
C ASP A 29 -11.28 -7.39 -4.37
N ASP A 30 -11.13 -6.94 -5.63
CA ASP A 30 -12.14 -6.11 -6.29
C ASP A 30 -13.47 -6.87 -6.40
N TRP A 31 -13.41 -8.15 -6.81
CA TRP A 31 -14.57 -9.05 -6.86
C TRP A 31 -15.12 -9.35 -5.47
N LEU A 32 -14.23 -9.50 -4.50
CA LEU A 32 -14.61 -9.71 -3.11
C LEU A 32 -15.38 -8.51 -2.54
N ALA A 33 -15.01 -7.27 -2.90
CA ALA A 33 -15.72 -6.08 -2.48
C ALA A 33 -17.14 -6.02 -3.06
N PHE A 34 -17.31 -6.34 -4.35
CA PHE A 34 -18.65 -6.45 -4.97
C PHE A 34 -19.49 -7.55 -4.31
N TYR A 35 -18.89 -8.71 -4.07
CA TYR A 35 -19.54 -9.82 -3.38
C TYR A 35 -20.02 -9.42 -1.98
N ARG A 36 -19.14 -8.86 -1.14
CA ARG A 36 -19.50 -8.42 0.21
C ARG A 36 -20.61 -7.37 0.18
N TYR A 37 -20.53 -6.40 -0.72
CA TYR A 37 -21.60 -5.43 -0.92
C TYR A 37 -22.93 -6.11 -1.28
N SER A 38 -22.92 -6.99 -2.29
CA SER A 38 -24.13 -7.66 -2.78
C SER A 38 -24.78 -8.58 -1.74
N LYS A 39 -23.94 -9.25 -0.94
CA LYS A 39 -24.35 -10.19 0.11
C LYS A 39 -24.83 -9.49 1.38
N ILE A 40 -24.32 -8.30 1.72
CA ILE A 40 -24.64 -7.64 3.00
C ILE A 40 -25.67 -6.53 2.82
N LEU A 41 -25.58 -5.77 1.73
CA LEU A 41 -26.42 -4.59 1.48
C LEU A 41 -27.21 -4.67 0.17
N GLY A 42 -26.94 -5.67 -0.66
CA GLY A 42 -27.51 -5.83 -1.98
C GLY A 42 -28.74 -6.74 -2.03
N PRO A 43 -29.14 -7.15 -3.24
CA PRO A 43 -30.32 -7.99 -3.47
C PRO A 43 -30.27 -9.35 -2.78
N PHE A 44 -29.08 -9.83 -2.40
CA PHE A 44 -28.86 -11.12 -1.77
C PHE A 44 -28.61 -11.02 -0.25
N ALA A 45 -28.96 -9.88 0.35
CA ALA A 45 -28.87 -9.69 1.80
C ALA A 45 -29.72 -10.71 2.55
N GLN A 46 -29.07 -11.67 3.21
CA GLN A 46 -29.72 -12.65 4.06
C GLN A 46 -30.14 -12.06 5.41
N ASP A 47 -29.51 -10.95 5.83
CA ASP A 47 -29.81 -10.24 7.07
C ASP A 47 -30.11 -8.76 6.81
N ASN A 48 -31.38 -8.37 6.91
CA ASN A 48 -31.83 -6.98 6.79
C ASN A 48 -31.40 -6.08 7.97
N SER A 49 -30.70 -6.61 8.98
CA SER A 49 -30.27 -5.83 10.16
C SER A 49 -29.11 -4.86 9.87
N SER A 50 -28.38 -5.07 8.77
CA SER A 50 -27.23 -4.24 8.40
C SER A 50 -27.65 -3.05 7.56
N THR A 51 -27.82 -1.89 8.19
CA THR A 51 -28.02 -0.63 7.46
C THR A 51 -26.72 -0.20 6.76
N HIS A 52 -26.84 0.57 5.67
CA HIS A 52 -25.68 1.13 4.96
C HIS A 52 -24.76 1.91 5.92
N LEU A 53 -25.33 2.64 6.89
CA LEU A 53 -24.55 3.38 7.89
C LEU A 53 -23.79 2.45 8.84
N LYS A 54 -24.43 1.41 9.38
CA LYS A 54 -23.77 0.44 10.26
C LYS A 54 -22.65 -0.28 9.53
N TYR A 55 -22.88 -0.68 8.28
CA TYR A 55 -21.87 -1.34 7.47
C TYR A 55 -20.73 -0.40 7.08
N PHE A 56 -21.01 0.86 6.73
CA PHE A 56 -20.00 1.87 6.43
C PHE A 56 -18.96 2.03 7.54
N LEU A 57 -19.39 1.89 8.80
CA LEU A 57 -18.53 1.97 9.98
C LEU A 57 -17.80 0.65 10.32
N THR A 58 -17.68 -0.30 9.39
CA THR A 58 -16.84 -1.50 9.50
C THR A 58 -15.46 -1.29 8.83
N PRO A 59 -14.46 -2.17 9.01
CA PRO A 59 -13.10 -1.92 8.52
C PRO A 59 -12.99 -1.79 6.99
N TYR A 60 -13.89 -2.44 6.25
CA TYR A 60 -13.94 -2.45 4.78
C TYR A 60 -15.24 -1.83 4.22
N GLY A 61 -16.18 -1.43 5.07
CA GLY A 61 -17.53 -1.06 4.65
C GLY A 61 -17.59 0.10 3.67
N ALA A 62 -16.83 1.17 3.90
CA ALA A 62 -16.76 2.29 2.97
C ALA A 62 -16.18 1.91 1.61
N GLN A 63 -15.25 0.95 1.55
CA GLN A 63 -14.68 0.44 0.30
C GLN A 63 -15.72 -0.36 -0.48
N ASP A 64 -16.39 -1.30 0.18
CA ASP A 64 -17.41 -2.14 -0.43
C ASP A 64 -18.63 -1.33 -0.87
N ILE A 65 -19.09 -0.37 -0.06
CA ILE A 65 -20.19 0.54 -0.42
C ILE A 65 -19.82 1.36 -1.64
N LEU A 66 -18.62 1.94 -1.70
CA LEU A 66 -18.21 2.70 -2.87
C LEU A 66 -18.18 1.79 -4.12
N MET A 67 -17.59 0.60 -4.00
CA MET A 67 -17.52 -0.36 -5.11
C MET A 67 -18.93 -0.74 -5.60
N GLY A 68 -19.85 -1.04 -4.69
CA GLY A 68 -21.26 -1.34 -5.00
C GLY A 68 -22.02 -0.17 -5.63
N LEU A 69 -21.79 1.06 -5.17
CA LEU A 69 -22.37 2.26 -5.78
C LEU A 69 -21.85 2.46 -7.20
N LEU A 70 -20.54 2.33 -7.42
CA LEU A 70 -19.95 2.44 -8.75
C LEU A 70 -20.42 1.32 -9.68
N GLN A 71 -20.61 0.10 -9.17
CA GLN A 71 -21.15 -1.02 -9.94
C GLN A 71 -22.55 -0.71 -10.47
N LYS A 72 -23.39 -0.02 -9.69
CA LYS A 72 -24.71 0.42 -10.15
C LYS A 72 -24.67 1.50 -11.24
N ILE A 73 -23.58 2.28 -11.34
CA ILE A 73 -23.44 3.37 -12.31
C ILE A 73 -22.70 2.90 -13.57
N TYR A 74 -21.62 2.13 -13.41
CA TYR A 74 -20.68 1.76 -14.47
C TYR A 74 -20.73 0.28 -14.86
N GLY A 75 -21.51 -0.55 -14.16
CA GLY A 75 -21.37 -2.00 -14.24
C GLY A 75 -19.97 -2.45 -13.83
N TYR A 76 -19.47 -3.54 -14.42
CA TYR A 76 -18.11 -4.04 -14.17
C TYR A 76 -17.06 -3.51 -15.16
N GLN A 77 -17.27 -2.32 -15.74
CA GLN A 77 -16.31 -1.72 -16.67
C GLN A 77 -15.05 -1.23 -15.95
N SER A 78 -13.98 -2.02 -15.97
CA SER A 78 -12.76 -1.79 -15.19
C SER A 78 -12.15 -0.40 -15.37
N SER A 79 -12.07 0.10 -16.61
CA SER A 79 -11.44 1.37 -16.95
C SER A 79 -12.04 2.56 -16.18
N LEU A 80 -13.35 2.53 -15.90
CA LEU A 80 -14.04 3.57 -15.13
C LEU A 80 -13.70 3.52 -13.64
N TYR A 81 -13.41 2.34 -13.08
CA TYR A 81 -12.90 2.22 -11.71
C TYR A 81 -11.49 2.76 -11.59
N TYR A 82 -10.60 2.44 -12.53
CA TYR A 82 -9.24 3.00 -12.55
C TYR A 82 -9.26 4.51 -12.79
N LEU A 83 -10.16 5.02 -13.63
CA LEU A 83 -10.38 6.47 -13.79
C LEU A 83 -10.84 7.13 -12.49
N THR A 84 -11.78 6.52 -11.77
CA THR A 84 -12.25 7.03 -10.47
C THR A 84 -11.12 7.03 -9.44
N SER A 85 -10.34 5.95 -9.37
CA SER A 85 -9.16 5.84 -8.52
C SER A 85 -8.13 6.92 -8.83
N TYR A 86 -7.85 7.17 -10.11
CA TYR A 86 -6.99 8.25 -10.57
C TYR A 86 -7.50 9.64 -10.16
N ILE A 87 -8.79 9.93 -10.33
CA ILE A 87 -9.39 11.20 -9.90
C ILE A 87 -9.23 11.39 -8.39
N PHE A 88 -9.51 10.36 -7.59
CA PHE A 88 -9.31 10.44 -6.13
C PHE A 88 -7.85 10.65 -5.77
N ARG A 89 -6.92 10.02 -6.48
CA ARG A 89 -5.48 10.25 -6.30
C ARG A 89 -5.08 11.70 -6.57
N ILE A 90 -5.64 12.35 -7.61
CA ILE A 90 -5.41 13.78 -7.87
C ILE A 90 -5.99 14.66 -6.75
N ILE A 91 -7.20 14.35 -6.25
CA ILE A 91 -7.80 15.06 -5.11
C ILE A 91 -6.89 14.94 -3.88
N ALA A 92 -6.39 13.73 -3.59
CA ALA A 92 -5.43 13.48 -2.53
C ALA A 92 -4.14 14.28 -2.73
N ALA A 93 -3.58 14.32 -3.95
CA ALA A 93 -2.40 15.12 -4.27
C ALA A 93 -2.63 16.63 -4.00
N VAL A 94 -3.75 17.19 -4.48
CA VAL A 94 -4.08 18.62 -4.32
C VAL A 94 -4.24 19.00 -2.85
N SER A 95 -4.73 18.09 -2.01
CA SER A 95 -4.88 18.32 -0.55
C SER A 95 -3.58 18.64 0.19
N PHE A 96 -2.41 18.31 -0.38
CA PHE A 96 -1.11 18.67 0.20
C PHE A 96 -0.87 20.18 0.20
N TYR A 97 -1.45 20.92 -0.74
CA TYR A 97 -1.17 22.34 -0.91
C TYR A 97 -1.32 23.17 0.37
N PRO A 98 -2.49 23.19 1.05
CA PRO A 98 -2.66 23.99 2.26
C PRO A 98 -1.71 23.58 3.40
N LEU A 99 -1.52 22.28 3.62
CA LEU A 99 -0.66 21.76 4.68
C LEU A 99 0.82 22.11 4.43
N THR A 100 1.34 21.78 3.24
CA THR A 100 2.75 22.03 2.91
C THR A 100 3.04 23.52 2.80
N LEU A 101 2.12 24.33 2.25
CA LEU A 101 2.29 25.78 2.23
C LEU A 101 2.31 26.36 3.64
N TYR A 102 1.46 25.85 4.55
CA TYR A 102 1.48 26.28 5.95
C TYR A 102 2.80 25.96 6.66
N LEU A 103 3.32 24.75 6.45
CA LEU A 103 4.55 24.27 7.09
C LEU A 103 5.82 24.91 6.52
N THR A 104 5.91 25.08 5.20
CA THR A 104 7.14 25.51 4.53
C THR A 104 7.14 26.99 4.12
N LYS A 105 5.96 27.64 4.11
CA LYS A 105 5.75 28.98 3.56
C LYS A 105 6.22 29.14 2.10
N SER A 106 6.34 28.03 1.36
CA SER A 106 6.86 28.00 -0.01
C SER A 106 5.86 27.37 -0.97
N LYS A 107 5.41 28.17 -1.97
CA LYS A 107 4.54 27.67 -3.05
C LYS A 107 5.23 26.60 -3.89
N LEU A 108 6.55 26.71 -4.10
CA LEU A 108 7.33 25.72 -4.86
C LEU A 108 7.43 24.38 -4.11
N ALA A 109 7.59 24.41 -2.79
CA ALA A 109 7.56 23.22 -1.95
C ALA A 109 6.18 22.55 -1.99
N ALA A 110 5.11 23.34 -1.84
CA ALA A 110 3.74 22.83 -1.94
C ALA A 110 3.45 22.21 -3.32
N PHE A 111 3.88 22.86 -4.39
CA PHE A 111 3.81 22.32 -5.75
C PHE A 111 4.55 20.98 -5.87
N PHE A 112 5.77 20.87 -5.33
CA PHE A 112 6.52 19.62 -5.34
C PHE A 112 5.81 18.50 -4.57
N ALA A 113 5.22 18.78 -3.41
CA ALA A 113 4.47 17.77 -2.65
C ALA A 113 3.30 17.19 -3.47
N ILE A 114 2.53 18.06 -4.14
CA ILE A 114 1.43 17.63 -5.02
C ILE A 114 1.99 16.79 -6.18
N LEU A 115 3.04 17.29 -6.85
CA LEU A 115 3.68 16.61 -7.98
C LEU A 115 4.17 15.22 -7.58
N PHE A 116 5.01 15.12 -6.55
CA PHE A 116 5.59 13.85 -6.12
C PHE A 116 4.52 12.84 -5.71
N PHE A 117 3.54 13.23 -4.89
CA PHE A 117 2.46 12.31 -4.48
C PHE A 117 1.63 11.83 -5.68
N SER A 118 1.36 12.71 -6.65
CA SER A 118 0.56 12.36 -7.84
C SER A 118 1.20 11.27 -8.71
N ILE A 119 2.52 11.09 -8.66
CA ILE A 119 3.28 10.15 -9.51
C ILE A 119 3.97 9.02 -8.74
N THR A 120 3.93 9.02 -7.41
CA THR A 120 4.77 8.10 -6.62
C THR A 120 4.40 6.62 -6.77
N ALA A 121 5.42 5.77 -6.84
CA ALA A 121 5.27 4.31 -6.80
C ALA A 121 4.96 3.77 -5.38
N ILE A 122 5.12 4.61 -4.35
CA ILE A 122 4.88 4.23 -2.95
C ILE A 122 3.40 3.87 -2.78
N GLY A 123 3.12 2.60 -2.45
CA GLY A 123 1.75 2.13 -2.28
C GLY A 123 0.92 2.11 -3.57
N ILE A 124 1.56 1.93 -4.74
CA ILE A 124 0.85 1.88 -6.03
C ILE A 124 -0.19 0.75 -6.10
N ASP A 125 -0.10 -0.27 -5.23
CA ASP A 125 -1.13 -1.30 -5.11
C ASP A 125 -2.51 -0.74 -4.74
N THR A 126 -2.59 0.45 -4.14
CA THR A 126 -3.86 1.15 -3.91
C THR A 126 -4.55 1.57 -5.21
N THR A 127 -3.79 1.82 -6.28
CA THR A 127 -4.34 2.03 -7.63
C THR A 127 -4.57 0.69 -8.34
N ASN A 128 -3.64 -0.26 -8.20
CA ASN A 128 -3.73 -1.60 -8.77
C ASN A 128 -5.04 -2.30 -8.34
N TRP A 129 -5.36 -2.25 -7.05
CA TRP A 129 -6.52 -2.89 -6.43
C TRP A 129 -7.55 -1.80 -6.17
N VAL A 130 -8.43 -1.54 -7.15
CA VAL A 130 -9.28 -0.34 -7.16
C VAL A 130 -10.23 -0.26 -5.96
N PHE A 131 -10.59 -1.36 -5.32
CA PHE A 131 -11.36 -1.30 -4.05
C PHE A 131 -10.63 -0.53 -2.93
N ASN A 132 -9.30 -0.41 -2.98
CA ASN A 132 -8.52 0.39 -2.02
C ASN A 132 -8.56 1.91 -2.30
N MET A 133 -9.16 2.36 -3.41
CA MET A 133 -9.19 3.79 -3.80
C MET A 133 -9.74 4.75 -2.73
N PRO A 134 -10.64 4.38 -1.78
CA PRO A 134 -11.04 5.29 -0.70
C PRO A 134 -9.87 5.77 0.17
N SER A 135 -8.74 5.05 0.17
CA SER A 135 -7.52 5.48 0.86
C SER A 135 -7.07 6.88 0.39
N TYR A 136 -7.31 7.24 -0.88
CA TYR A 136 -7.02 8.57 -1.40
C TYR A 136 -7.93 9.65 -0.78
N ILE A 137 -9.22 9.36 -0.58
CA ILE A 137 -10.13 10.26 0.15
C ILE A 137 -9.65 10.43 1.58
N THR A 138 -9.28 9.33 2.25
CA THR A 138 -8.71 9.36 3.60
C THR A 138 -7.46 10.23 3.65
N ILE A 139 -6.54 10.13 2.69
CA ILE A 139 -5.36 11.01 2.61
C ILE A 139 -5.76 12.48 2.43
N ALA A 140 -6.72 12.77 1.55
CA ALA A 140 -7.20 14.13 1.32
C ALA A 140 -7.75 14.76 2.61
N LEU A 141 -8.63 14.03 3.31
CA LEU A 141 -9.22 14.46 4.57
C LEU A 141 -8.18 14.55 5.68
N PHE A 142 -7.23 13.62 5.73
CA PHE A 142 -6.18 13.60 6.76
C PHE A 142 -5.21 14.77 6.60
N ASN A 143 -4.83 15.14 5.38
CA ASN A 143 -4.01 16.31 5.11
C ASN A 143 -4.72 17.61 5.55
N LEU A 144 -6.03 17.73 5.25
CA LEU A 144 -6.83 18.86 5.71
C LEU A 144 -6.98 18.87 7.22
N PHE A 145 -7.20 17.71 7.85
CA PHE A 145 -7.19 17.54 9.30
C PHE A 145 -5.89 18.08 9.89
N LEU A 146 -4.73 17.63 9.41
CA LEU A 146 -3.43 18.08 9.89
C LEU A 146 -3.25 19.59 9.71
N TYR A 147 -3.69 20.16 8.58
CA TYR A 147 -3.64 21.60 8.36
C TYR A 147 -4.45 22.37 9.43
N PHE A 148 -5.72 22.03 9.62
CA PHE A 148 -6.59 22.70 10.59
C PHE A 148 -6.15 22.45 12.04
N PHE A 149 -5.73 21.23 12.34
CA PHE A 149 -5.21 20.82 13.64
C PHE A 149 -3.97 21.63 14.04
N LEU A 150 -2.99 21.74 13.14
CA LEU A 150 -1.79 22.53 13.38
C LEU A 150 -2.10 24.02 13.45
N LYS A 151 -2.97 24.55 12.58
CA LYS A 151 -3.38 25.96 12.59
C LYS A 151 -4.11 26.35 13.88
N SER A 152 -4.85 25.42 14.49
CA SER A 152 -5.53 25.65 15.78
C SER A 152 -4.58 26.01 16.94
N ARG A 153 -3.27 25.79 16.77
CA ARG A 153 -2.23 26.17 17.75
C ARG A 153 -2.01 27.68 17.82
N GLU A 154 -2.20 28.39 16.70
CA GLU A 154 -1.78 29.79 16.51
C GLU A 154 -2.97 30.76 16.35
N ASP A 155 -4.13 30.29 15.91
CA ASP A 155 -5.25 31.16 15.49
C ASP A 155 -6.05 31.77 16.66
N LYS A 156 -6.72 32.91 16.40
CA LYS A 156 -7.64 33.60 17.31
C LYS A 156 -8.93 32.80 17.55
N LYS A 157 -9.32 31.92 16.63
CA LYS A 157 -10.52 31.07 16.71
C LYS A 157 -10.20 29.57 16.85
N PRO A 158 -9.44 29.14 17.88
CA PRO A 158 -8.92 27.78 17.96
C PRO A 158 -10.03 26.72 18.10
N LYS A 159 -11.17 27.06 18.71
CA LYS A 159 -12.31 26.13 18.91
C LYS A 159 -12.94 25.68 17.59
N LEU A 160 -13.22 26.60 16.67
CA LEU A 160 -13.84 26.27 15.38
C LEU A 160 -12.91 25.40 14.54
N LEU A 161 -11.62 25.75 14.47
CA LEU A 161 -10.63 24.96 13.74
C LEU A 161 -10.48 23.56 14.33
N LEU A 162 -10.58 23.43 15.66
CA LEU A 162 -10.51 22.14 16.33
C LEU A 162 -11.73 21.27 16.01
N ILE A 163 -12.94 21.84 15.97
CA ILE A 163 -14.17 21.13 15.54
C ILE A 163 -14.04 20.64 14.11
N ILE A 164 -13.62 21.52 13.19
CA ILE A 164 -13.39 21.17 11.78
C ILE A 164 -12.34 20.04 11.68
N SER A 165 -11.22 20.17 12.41
CA SER A 165 -10.19 19.13 12.42
C SER A 165 -10.73 17.80 12.97
N GLY A 166 -11.56 17.83 14.00
CA GLY A 166 -12.16 16.64 14.59
C GLY A 166 -13.08 15.91 13.61
N LEU A 167 -13.93 16.65 12.90
CA LEU A 167 -14.79 16.09 11.84
C LEU A 167 -13.97 15.47 10.71
N LEU A 168 -12.93 16.17 10.24
CA LEU A 168 -12.05 15.67 9.18
C LEU A 168 -11.29 14.41 9.63
N TYR A 169 -10.82 14.36 10.88
CA TYR A 169 -10.17 13.19 11.45
C TYR A 169 -11.14 12.01 11.54
N TYR A 170 -12.36 12.25 12.04
CA TYR A 170 -13.41 11.24 12.10
C TYR A 170 -13.66 10.63 10.72
N LEU A 171 -13.94 11.47 9.72
CA LEU A 171 -14.20 11.03 8.35
C LEU A 171 -13.01 10.30 7.72
N ALA A 172 -11.78 10.82 7.89
CA ALA A 172 -10.58 10.16 7.39
C ALA A 172 -10.41 8.74 7.98
N TYR A 173 -10.67 8.60 9.28
CA TYR A 173 -10.53 7.32 9.97
C TYR A 173 -11.60 6.32 9.52
N VAL A 174 -12.88 6.70 9.49
CA VAL A 174 -13.96 5.74 9.17
C VAL A 174 -13.98 5.30 7.69
N ILE A 175 -13.41 6.07 6.77
CA ILE A 175 -13.36 5.71 5.34
C ILE A 175 -12.37 4.57 5.07
N THR A 176 -11.19 4.58 5.69
CA THR A 176 -10.25 3.43 5.63
C THR A 176 -9.59 3.19 6.98
N PRO A 177 -10.31 2.61 7.96
CA PRO A 177 -9.79 2.40 9.31
C PRO A 177 -8.49 1.58 9.31
N ILE A 178 -8.43 0.58 8.42
CA ILE A 178 -7.29 -0.33 8.28
C ILE A 178 -5.97 0.38 7.94
N ARG A 179 -6.02 1.60 7.39
CA ARG A 179 -4.86 2.43 7.02
C ARG A 179 -4.54 3.53 8.03
N MET A 180 -5.38 3.70 9.05
CA MET A 180 -5.33 4.85 9.97
C MET A 180 -4.93 4.49 11.40
N HIS A 181 -4.56 3.24 11.68
CA HIS A 181 -4.12 2.76 13.00
C HIS A 181 -3.02 3.63 13.63
N GLY A 182 -2.02 4.05 12.84
CA GLY A 182 -0.92 4.89 13.32
C GLY A 182 -1.28 6.34 13.64
N SER A 183 -2.47 6.80 13.25
CA SER A 183 -2.83 8.23 13.29
C SER A 183 -2.98 8.77 14.71
N LEU A 184 -3.56 7.99 15.62
CA LEU A 184 -3.72 8.41 17.02
C LEU A 184 -2.35 8.60 17.67
N LEU A 185 -1.46 7.62 17.52
CA LEU A 185 -0.09 7.68 18.04
C LEU A 185 0.69 8.86 17.44
N LEU A 186 0.54 9.12 16.14
CA LEU A 186 1.12 10.30 15.50
C LEU A 186 0.65 11.60 16.19
N ILE A 187 -0.64 11.76 16.46
CA ILE A 187 -1.18 12.97 17.09
C ILE A 187 -0.58 13.16 18.50
N PHE A 188 -0.48 12.08 19.29
CA PHE A 188 0.21 12.11 20.59
C PHE A 188 1.66 12.55 20.47
N LEU A 189 2.40 11.99 19.50
CA LEU A 189 3.79 12.38 19.26
C LEU A 189 3.93 13.83 18.82
N LEU A 190 3.05 14.33 17.93
CA LEU A 190 3.07 15.71 17.45
C LEU A 190 2.80 16.73 18.56
N GLU A 191 1.91 16.40 19.49
CA GLU A 191 1.61 17.27 20.63
C GLU A 191 2.72 17.22 21.69
N THR A 192 3.27 16.04 21.95
CA THR A 192 4.42 15.86 22.83
C THR A 192 5.64 16.61 22.29
N PHE A 193 5.91 16.52 20.99
CA PHE A 193 6.97 17.27 20.34
C PHE A 193 6.76 18.79 20.45
N TRP A 194 5.52 19.26 20.23
CA TRP A 194 5.19 20.68 20.40
C TRP A 194 5.38 21.17 21.84
N PHE A 195 5.03 20.34 22.84
CA PHE A 195 5.30 20.64 24.24
C PHE A 195 6.80 20.84 24.49
N PHE A 196 7.65 19.94 23.98
CA PHE A 196 9.10 20.05 24.17
C PHE A 196 9.72 21.31 23.54
N GLN A 197 9.10 21.84 22.47
CA GLN A 197 9.52 23.09 21.83
C GLN A 197 9.15 24.34 22.63
N LYS A 198 7.99 24.35 23.31
CA LYS A 198 7.46 25.54 24.00
C LYS A 198 7.69 25.54 25.52
N ARG A 199 7.57 24.38 26.16
CA ARG A 199 7.79 24.14 27.60
C ARG A 199 7.00 25.05 28.55
N ASP A 200 5.80 25.46 28.16
CA ASP A 200 4.96 26.34 28.99
C ASP A 200 3.63 25.68 29.41
N LYS A 201 3.13 26.07 30.59
CA LYS A 201 1.89 25.52 31.18
C LYS A 201 0.64 25.81 30.33
N LYS A 202 0.59 26.93 29.60
CA LYS A 202 -0.57 27.28 28.76
C LYS A 202 -0.65 26.34 27.55
N THR A 203 0.50 26.01 26.96
CA THR A 203 0.64 25.01 25.89
C THR A 203 0.20 23.64 26.39
N LEU A 204 0.65 23.20 27.57
CA LEU A 204 0.21 21.92 28.13
C LEU A 204 -1.32 21.82 28.29
N LYS A 205 -1.98 22.86 28.81
CA LYS A 205 -3.46 22.89 28.90
C LYS A 205 -4.13 22.76 27.54
N LYS A 206 -3.61 23.45 26.51
CA LYS A 206 -4.14 23.34 25.14
C LYS A 206 -3.93 21.95 24.54
N ILE A 207 -2.78 21.31 24.83
CA ILE A 207 -2.47 19.95 24.41
C ILE A 207 -3.50 18.97 25.00
N ILE A 208 -3.70 19.03 26.31
CA ILE A 208 -4.65 18.14 27.01
C ILE A 208 -6.04 18.27 26.37
N LEU A 209 -6.54 19.50 26.16
CA LEU A 209 -7.84 19.72 25.52
C LEU A 209 -7.92 19.07 24.11
N ARG A 210 -6.90 19.26 23.27
CA ARG A 210 -6.89 18.69 21.92
C ARG A 210 -6.82 17.16 21.94
N LEU A 211 -5.96 16.59 22.78
CA LEU A 211 -5.84 15.14 22.93
C LEU A 211 -7.15 14.55 23.48
N THR A 212 -7.81 15.19 24.45
CA THR A 212 -9.13 14.76 24.93
C THR A 212 -10.15 14.72 23.79
N ILE A 213 -10.22 15.75 22.95
CA ILE A 213 -11.16 15.78 21.82
C ILE A 213 -10.84 14.67 20.81
N ILE A 214 -9.57 14.45 20.47
CA ILE A 214 -9.17 13.38 19.55
C ILE A 214 -9.46 12.00 20.13
N ILE A 215 -9.19 11.79 21.43
CA ILE A 215 -9.53 10.54 22.13
C ILE A 215 -11.04 10.33 22.12
N LEU A 216 -11.85 11.36 22.40
CA LEU A 216 -13.31 11.25 22.35
C LEU A 216 -13.79 10.85 20.95
N ILE A 217 -13.25 11.45 19.89
CA ILE A 217 -13.56 11.06 18.50
C ILE A 217 -13.17 9.60 18.25
N PHE A 218 -12.00 9.19 18.69
CA PHE A 218 -11.53 7.80 18.55
C PHE A 218 -12.43 6.81 19.31
N LEU A 219 -12.89 7.16 20.51
CA LEU A 219 -13.87 6.38 21.27
C LEU A 219 -15.22 6.34 20.54
N ILE A 220 -15.69 7.45 19.98
CA ILE A 220 -16.90 7.48 19.15
C ILE A 220 -16.74 6.51 17.97
N ILE A 221 -15.63 6.55 17.24
CA ILE A 221 -15.38 5.60 16.13
C ILE A 221 -15.46 4.16 16.62
N ARG A 222 -14.82 3.86 17.76
CA ARG A 222 -14.78 2.51 18.34
C ARG A 222 -16.14 2.01 18.82
N TYR A 223 -16.99 2.88 19.35
CA TYR A 223 -18.28 2.49 19.93
C TYR A 223 -19.46 2.65 18.97
N THR A 224 -19.37 3.53 17.96
CA THR A 224 -20.43 3.70 16.94
C THR A 224 -20.33 2.69 15.81
N GLY A 225 -19.18 2.02 15.64
CA GLY A 225 -19.05 0.93 14.68
C GLY A 225 -17.86 0.02 14.93
N HIS A 226 -17.81 -1.10 14.22
CA HIS A 226 -16.72 -2.07 14.26
C HIS A 226 -15.54 -1.65 13.38
N SER A 227 -15.27 -0.34 13.24
CA SER A 227 -14.28 0.18 12.29
C SER A 227 -12.87 -0.38 12.55
N GLN A 228 -12.56 -0.77 13.78
CA GLN A 228 -11.28 -1.36 14.15
C GLN A 228 -11.27 -2.90 14.14
N GLY A 229 -12.37 -3.53 13.71
CA GLY A 229 -12.61 -4.95 13.87
C GLY A 229 -13.06 -5.31 15.29
N PRO A 230 -13.35 -6.60 15.55
CA PRO A 230 -13.58 -7.11 16.89
C PRO A 230 -12.36 -6.87 17.80
N PRO A 231 -12.54 -6.51 19.09
CA PRO A 231 -11.43 -6.29 20.02
C PRO A 231 -10.45 -7.48 20.10
N GLU A 232 -10.96 -8.70 19.95
CA GLU A 232 -10.18 -9.94 19.95
C GLU A 232 -9.18 -9.98 18.79
N GLU A 233 -9.53 -9.39 17.64
CA GLU A 233 -8.68 -9.42 16.44
C GLU A 233 -7.41 -8.58 16.63
N ILE A 234 -7.51 -7.41 17.26
CA ILE A 234 -6.34 -6.56 17.54
C ILE A 234 -5.39 -7.25 18.52
N SER A 235 -5.91 -7.81 19.61
CA SER A 235 -5.09 -8.48 20.61
C SER A 235 -4.44 -9.75 20.04
N GLN A 236 -5.17 -10.53 19.24
CA GLN A 236 -4.62 -11.68 18.52
C GLN A 236 -3.50 -11.26 17.56
N ARG A 237 -3.69 -10.22 16.75
CA ARG A 237 -2.67 -9.75 15.81
C ARG A 237 -1.42 -9.21 16.51
N LEU A 238 -1.58 -8.53 17.65
CA LEU A 238 -0.45 -8.10 18.48
C LEU A 238 0.32 -9.31 19.04
N ASN A 239 -0.40 -10.33 19.53
CA ASN A 239 0.20 -11.56 20.04
C ASN A 239 0.94 -12.33 18.94
N ILE A 240 0.36 -12.43 17.73
CA ILE A 240 1.01 -13.04 16.56
C ILE A 240 2.33 -12.32 16.26
N GLY A 241 2.34 -10.99 16.24
CA GLY A 241 3.56 -10.21 16.06
C GLY A 241 4.63 -10.54 17.10
N ILE A 242 4.27 -10.46 18.39
CA ILE A 242 5.18 -10.76 19.51
C ILE A 242 5.71 -12.20 19.43
N THR A 243 4.84 -13.18 19.18
CA THR A 243 5.24 -14.59 19.06
C THR A 243 6.17 -14.80 17.87
N THR A 244 5.93 -14.11 16.75
CA THR A 244 6.80 -14.17 15.56
C THR A 244 8.17 -13.57 15.86
N ASP A 245 8.23 -12.41 16.51
CA ASP A 245 9.49 -11.76 16.91
C ASP A 245 10.30 -12.64 17.87
N LEU A 246 9.65 -13.20 18.91
CA LEU A 246 10.30 -14.12 19.84
C LEU A 246 10.80 -15.38 19.14
N THR A 247 10.06 -15.88 18.16
CA THR A 247 10.46 -17.02 17.34
C THR A 247 11.69 -16.69 16.50
N MET A 248 11.72 -15.52 15.84
CA MET A 248 12.89 -15.06 15.08
C MET A 248 14.13 -14.90 15.97
N LEU A 249 13.99 -14.28 17.15
CA LEU A 249 15.09 -14.14 18.11
C LEU A 249 15.62 -15.50 18.59
N LYS A 250 14.75 -16.48 18.83
CA LYS A 250 15.17 -17.86 19.18
C LYS A 250 16.00 -18.52 18.07
N TYR A 251 15.73 -18.19 16.81
CA TYR A 251 16.52 -18.64 15.66
C TYR A 251 17.78 -17.78 15.41
N GLY A 252 18.16 -16.91 16.36
CA GLY A 252 19.33 -16.03 16.23
C GLY A 252 19.15 -14.88 15.24
N ARG A 253 17.92 -14.63 14.78
CA ARG A 253 17.61 -13.56 13.83
C ARG A 253 17.22 -12.29 14.56
N PHE A 254 17.97 -11.23 14.33
CA PHE A 254 17.68 -9.87 14.85
C PHE A 254 17.48 -8.84 13.73
N ASP A 255 17.58 -9.28 12.49
CA ASP A 255 17.53 -8.45 11.29
C ASP A 255 16.17 -7.76 11.08
N PHE A 256 15.10 -8.38 11.56
CA PHE A 256 13.73 -7.86 11.47
C PHE A 256 13.56 -6.48 12.13
N ILE A 257 14.36 -6.14 13.14
CA ILE A 257 14.35 -4.82 13.81
C ILE A 257 14.66 -3.70 12.81
N PHE A 258 15.41 -3.99 11.75
CA PHE A 258 15.79 -3.04 10.72
C PHE A 258 14.77 -2.97 9.56
N TYR A 259 13.76 -3.84 9.51
CA TYR A 259 12.79 -3.85 8.40
C TYR A 259 12.01 -2.54 8.26
N PRO A 260 11.58 -1.86 9.34
CA PRO A 260 11.00 -0.51 9.21
C PRO A 260 11.94 0.49 8.53
N ILE A 261 13.26 0.38 8.73
CA ILE A 261 14.25 1.26 8.10
C ILE A 261 14.43 0.88 6.62
N VAL A 262 14.47 -0.42 6.29
CA VAL A 262 14.47 -0.92 4.91
C VAL A 262 13.25 -0.39 4.16
N MET A 263 12.05 -0.57 4.72
CA MET A 263 10.79 -0.12 4.13
C MET A 263 10.75 1.40 3.96
N PHE A 264 11.27 2.17 4.93
CA PHE A 264 11.39 3.61 4.81
C PHE A 264 12.34 4.04 3.69
N GLY A 265 13.48 3.37 3.53
CA GLY A 265 14.43 3.65 2.45
C GLY A 265 13.90 3.28 1.06
N ALA A 266 13.17 2.17 0.96
CA ALA A 266 12.53 1.71 -0.28
C ALA A 266 11.46 2.69 -0.80
N MET A 267 11.00 3.64 0.03
CA MET A 267 10.10 4.72 -0.39
C MET A 267 10.81 5.84 -1.17
N PHE A 268 12.13 6.01 -1.00
CA PHE A 268 12.90 7.03 -1.73
C PHE A 268 13.37 6.53 -3.08
N LEU A 269 13.75 5.26 -3.15
CA LEU A 269 14.18 4.60 -4.37
C LEU A 269 13.34 3.33 -4.54
N PRO A 270 12.26 3.38 -5.36
CA PRO A 270 11.44 2.20 -5.60
C PRO A 270 12.26 1.12 -6.33
N ASP A 271 11.84 -0.14 -6.23
CA ASP A 271 12.48 -1.23 -6.96
C ASP A 271 12.42 -0.97 -8.48
N LEU A 272 13.59 -0.87 -9.10
CA LEU A 272 13.76 -0.63 -10.53
C LEU A 272 14.05 -1.91 -11.32
N ARG A 273 14.13 -3.08 -10.67
CA ARG A 273 14.43 -4.35 -11.36
C ARG A 273 13.42 -4.67 -12.44
N SER A 274 12.14 -4.39 -12.18
CA SER A 274 11.08 -4.50 -13.18
C SER A 274 11.42 -3.73 -14.46
N PHE A 275 11.96 -2.52 -14.34
CA PHE A 275 12.36 -1.70 -15.48
C PHE A 275 13.65 -2.21 -16.14
N LEU A 276 14.66 -2.59 -15.35
CA LEU A 276 16.01 -2.87 -15.85
C LEU A 276 16.19 -4.27 -16.44
N LEU A 277 15.43 -5.26 -15.98
CA LEU A 277 15.70 -6.67 -16.28
C LEU A 277 14.70 -7.30 -17.27
N GLY A 278 13.68 -6.55 -17.70
CA GLY A 278 12.61 -7.06 -18.56
C GLY A 278 11.76 -8.17 -17.90
N PRO A 279 10.67 -8.61 -18.54
CA PRO A 279 9.80 -9.67 -17.99
C PRO A 279 10.55 -11.00 -17.79
N ASP A 280 11.54 -11.27 -18.66
CA ASP A 280 12.19 -12.58 -18.77
C ASP A 280 13.24 -12.87 -17.69
N GLN A 281 13.68 -11.88 -16.92
CA GLN A 281 14.65 -12.08 -15.82
C GLN A 281 14.03 -11.98 -14.43
N LEU A 282 12.73 -11.66 -14.33
CA LEU A 282 11.91 -12.01 -13.17
C LEU A 282 11.67 -13.54 -13.08
N LEU A 283 12.06 -14.29 -14.12
CA LEU A 283 11.87 -15.74 -14.28
C LEU A 283 12.87 -16.63 -13.51
N GLY A 284 13.48 -16.14 -12.44
CA GLY A 284 14.21 -17.00 -11.51
C GLY A 284 15.59 -17.49 -11.98
N TYR A 285 16.18 -16.87 -13.00
CA TYR A 285 17.62 -17.03 -13.22
C TYR A 285 18.35 -16.42 -12.03
N SER A 286 18.94 -17.28 -11.20
CA SER A 286 19.84 -16.88 -10.12
C SER A 286 20.93 -16.01 -10.73
N ILE A 287 20.85 -14.70 -10.50
CA ILE A 287 21.97 -13.82 -10.81
C ILE A 287 23.17 -14.41 -10.05
N PRO A 288 24.31 -14.68 -10.72
CA PRO A 288 25.46 -15.32 -10.07
C PRO A 288 25.74 -14.62 -8.75
N THR A 289 25.94 -15.41 -7.70
CA THR A 289 26.24 -14.97 -6.33
C THR A 289 27.12 -13.73 -6.37
N PHE A 290 26.49 -12.57 -6.11
CA PHE A 290 27.17 -11.30 -6.21
C PHE A 290 28.27 -11.25 -5.15
N SER A 291 29.49 -10.91 -5.58
CA SER A 291 30.61 -10.77 -4.66
C SER A 291 30.40 -9.53 -3.77
N TYR A 292 30.93 -9.55 -2.53
CA TYR A 292 30.96 -8.39 -1.63
C TYR A 292 31.48 -7.11 -2.31
N VAL A 293 32.37 -7.27 -3.30
CA VAL A 293 32.91 -6.19 -4.13
C VAL A 293 31.78 -5.45 -4.86
N ASN A 294 30.87 -6.18 -5.50
CA ASN A 294 29.77 -5.57 -6.24
C ASN A 294 28.78 -4.86 -5.31
N LEU A 295 28.47 -5.43 -4.13
CA LEU A 295 27.64 -4.76 -3.13
C LEU A 295 28.21 -3.38 -2.75
N ILE A 296 29.52 -3.34 -2.47
CA ILE A 296 30.21 -2.11 -2.07
C ILE A 296 30.23 -1.11 -3.23
N PHE A 297 30.75 -1.50 -4.40
CA PHE A 297 31.03 -0.57 -5.49
C PHE A 297 29.80 -0.18 -6.31
N ILE A 298 28.80 -1.07 -6.47
CA ILE A 298 27.62 -0.81 -7.31
C ILE A 298 26.51 -0.13 -6.49
N TYR A 299 26.36 -0.45 -5.21
CA TYR A 299 25.22 0.04 -4.42
C TYR A 299 25.64 1.01 -3.33
N LEU A 300 26.53 0.60 -2.41
CA LEU A 300 26.84 1.39 -1.23
C LEU A 300 27.63 2.66 -1.57
N THR A 301 28.63 2.56 -2.45
CA THR A 301 29.44 3.71 -2.86
C THR A 301 28.59 4.75 -3.60
N PRO A 302 27.79 4.43 -4.63
CA PRO A 302 26.94 5.42 -5.28
C PRO A 302 25.88 6.01 -4.34
N ALA A 303 25.28 5.21 -3.45
CA ALA A 303 24.36 5.70 -2.45
C ALA A 303 25.02 6.72 -1.51
N PHE A 304 26.24 6.43 -1.05
CA PHE A 304 27.00 7.34 -0.19
C PHE A 304 27.42 8.62 -0.90
N LEU A 305 27.88 8.52 -2.15
CA LEU A 305 28.21 9.70 -2.97
C LEU A 305 26.98 10.57 -3.21
N GLY A 306 25.81 9.96 -3.50
CA GLY A 306 24.53 10.66 -3.61
C GLY A 306 24.14 11.36 -2.31
N PHE A 307 24.36 10.70 -1.17
CA PHE A 307 24.14 11.29 0.16
C PHE A 307 25.06 12.49 0.44
N LEU A 308 26.36 12.38 0.13
CA LEU A 308 27.30 13.49 0.26
C LEU A 308 26.92 14.65 -0.67
N LEU A 309 26.54 14.35 -1.92
CA LEU A 309 26.09 15.34 -2.87
C LEU A 309 24.84 16.07 -2.38
N LEU A 310 23.85 15.36 -1.84
CA LEU A 310 22.68 15.97 -1.21
C LEU A 310 23.10 16.89 -0.05
N ASN A 311 23.95 16.42 0.87
CA ASN A 311 24.44 17.25 1.97
C ASN A 311 25.17 18.50 1.49
N PHE A 312 25.96 18.40 0.42
CA PHE A 312 26.63 19.53 -0.20
C PHE A 312 25.64 20.53 -0.80
N VAL A 313 24.63 20.05 -1.54
CA VAL A 313 23.54 20.87 -2.09
C VAL A 313 22.79 21.59 -0.96
N LEU A 314 22.45 20.90 0.13
CA LEU A 314 21.80 21.49 1.29
C LEU A 314 22.68 22.56 1.94
N MET A 315 23.96 22.26 2.17
CA MET A 315 24.91 23.20 2.76
C MET A 315 24.98 24.50 1.96
N LYS A 316 25.17 24.40 0.64
CA LYS A 316 25.29 25.55 -0.27
C LYS A 316 24.01 26.36 -0.36
N ASN A 317 22.85 25.72 -0.40
CA ASN A 317 21.57 26.39 -0.67
C ASN A 317 20.80 26.83 0.59
N ILE A 318 21.14 26.30 1.77
CA ILE A 318 20.45 26.60 3.04
C ILE A 318 21.38 27.38 4.01
N SER A 319 22.64 27.61 3.61
CA SER A 319 23.68 28.22 4.45
C SER A 319 23.94 27.43 5.75
N LEU A 320 24.03 26.10 5.62
CA LEU A 320 24.51 25.27 6.72
C LEU A 320 26.04 25.42 6.80
N SER A 321 26.61 25.24 8.00
CA SER A 321 28.05 25.30 8.18
C SER A 321 28.73 24.08 7.55
N SER A 322 30.02 24.18 7.23
CA SER A 322 30.85 23.03 6.83
C SER A 322 30.81 21.91 7.87
N ASN A 323 30.72 22.25 9.16
CA ASN A 323 30.56 21.27 10.25
C ASN A 323 29.26 20.45 10.12
N PHE A 324 28.20 20.97 9.52
CA PHE A 324 27.00 20.19 9.23
C PHE A 324 27.30 19.08 8.22
N PHE A 325 27.98 19.42 7.13
CA PHE A 325 28.37 18.47 6.08
C PHE A 325 29.25 17.35 6.65
N TRP A 326 30.30 17.68 7.40
CA TRP A 326 31.23 16.69 7.96
C TRP A 326 30.58 15.78 9.00
N ARG A 327 29.74 16.32 9.91
CA ARG A 327 29.03 15.48 10.89
C ARG A 327 28.11 14.47 10.23
N ASN A 328 27.35 14.91 9.22
CA ASN A 328 26.49 13.99 8.46
C ASN A 328 27.31 12.99 7.64
N GLY A 329 28.43 13.41 7.04
CA GLY A 329 29.34 12.52 6.33
C GLY A 329 29.89 11.41 7.21
N ILE A 330 30.37 11.74 8.42
CA ILE A 330 30.84 10.77 9.40
C ILE A 330 29.71 9.84 9.86
N ALA A 331 28.54 10.40 10.19
CA ALA A 331 27.37 9.59 10.57
C ALA A 331 26.94 8.63 9.45
N GLY A 332 26.98 9.08 8.19
CA GLY A 332 26.69 8.26 7.02
C GLY A 332 27.72 7.14 6.84
N LEU A 333 29.01 7.42 7.01
CA LEU A 333 30.06 6.39 6.97
C LEU A 333 29.87 5.34 8.08
N LEU A 334 29.57 5.77 9.30
CA LEU A 334 29.25 4.86 10.40
C LEU A 334 28.01 4.00 10.09
N TRP A 335 26.99 4.58 9.44
CA TRP A 335 25.81 3.83 9.02
C TRP A 335 26.11 2.77 7.96
N ILE A 336 27.04 3.03 7.02
CA ILE A 336 27.49 2.03 6.05
C ILE A 336 28.16 0.86 6.78
N ILE A 337 29.02 1.14 7.76
CA ILE A 337 29.67 0.09 8.56
C ILE A 337 28.60 -0.75 9.29
N ILE A 338 27.62 -0.11 9.92
CA ILE A 338 26.49 -0.81 10.56
C ILE A 338 25.73 -1.68 9.55
N THR A 339 25.46 -1.16 8.36
CA THR A 339 24.75 -1.89 7.30
C THR A 339 25.54 -3.12 6.83
N LEU A 340 26.85 -3.00 6.66
CA LEU A 340 27.73 -4.11 6.33
C LEU A 340 27.79 -5.17 7.43
N LEU A 341 27.80 -4.76 8.70
CA LEU A 341 27.73 -5.69 9.83
C LEU A 341 26.38 -6.43 9.84
N ILE A 342 25.26 -5.73 9.62
CA ILE A 342 23.94 -6.36 9.52
C ILE A 342 23.90 -7.41 8.42
N HIS A 343 24.45 -7.08 7.24
CA HIS A 343 24.56 -8.02 6.11
C HIS A 343 25.38 -9.26 6.49
N GLN A 344 26.55 -9.07 7.11
CA GLN A 344 27.46 -10.15 7.51
C GLN A 344 26.83 -11.09 8.54
N PHE A 345 26.07 -10.57 9.52
CA PHE A 345 25.49 -11.38 10.60
C PHE A 345 24.11 -11.97 10.31
N ASN A 346 23.40 -11.50 9.27
CA ASN A 346 22.01 -11.91 9.02
C ASN A 346 21.76 -12.27 7.55
N ALA A 347 22.53 -13.22 7.05
CA ALA A 347 22.61 -13.47 5.62
C ALA A 347 21.24 -13.80 4.98
N THR A 348 20.35 -14.55 5.64
CA THR A 348 19.13 -15.12 5.01
C THR A 348 18.25 -14.17 4.18
N ILE A 349 17.85 -13.01 4.70
CA ILE A 349 17.01 -12.03 3.94
C ILE A 349 17.86 -10.91 3.33
N PHE A 350 18.95 -10.51 4.00
CA PHE A 350 19.84 -9.45 3.54
C PHE A 350 20.85 -9.90 2.47
N PHE A 351 20.72 -11.11 1.93
CA PHE A 351 21.36 -11.52 0.67
C PHE A 351 20.88 -10.68 -0.52
N ASP A 352 19.62 -10.20 -0.49
CA ASP A 352 19.12 -9.36 -1.57
C ASP A 352 19.62 -7.92 -1.41
N GLU A 353 20.50 -7.51 -2.33
CA GLU A 353 21.15 -6.20 -2.40
C GLU A 353 20.16 -5.04 -2.37
N LYS A 354 18.92 -5.23 -2.85
CA LYS A 354 17.89 -4.17 -2.81
C LYS A 354 17.52 -3.81 -1.37
N TYR A 355 17.50 -4.78 -0.46
CA TYR A 355 17.18 -4.55 0.94
C TYR A 355 18.36 -3.86 1.66
N ILE A 356 19.60 -4.19 1.28
CA ILE A 356 20.79 -3.49 1.79
C ILE A 356 20.85 -2.04 1.30
N LEU A 357 20.59 -1.81 0.01
CA LEU A 357 20.49 -0.46 -0.53
C LEU A 357 19.37 0.33 0.18
N SER A 358 18.19 -0.28 0.33
CA SER A 358 17.06 0.34 1.03
C SER A 358 17.37 0.61 2.50
N LEU A 359 18.04 -0.30 3.22
CA LEU A 359 18.50 -0.07 4.59
C LEU A 359 19.45 1.14 4.67
N THR A 360 20.39 1.22 3.73
CA THR A 360 21.36 2.31 3.61
C THR A 360 20.65 3.65 3.39
N LEU A 361 19.76 3.72 2.41
CA LEU A 361 18.97 4.92 2.10
C LEU A 361 18.06 5.35 3.25
N GLY A 362 17.42 4.39 3.92
CA GLY A 362 16.57 4.64 5.09
C GLY A 362 17.34 5.28 6.23
N GLY A 363 18.52 4.76 6.57
CA GLY A 363 19.37 5.36 7.60
C GLY A 363 19.93 6.73 7.20
N PHE A 364 20.32 6.93 5.94
CA PHE A 364 20.71 8.24 5.43
C PHE A 364 19.60 9.28 5.55
N ALA A 365 18.36 8.91 5.21
CA ALA A 365 17.20 9.77 5.39
C ALA A 365 16.98 10.11 6.87
N ILE A 366 17.08 9.12 7.78
CA ILE A 366 16.99 9.35 9.23
C ILE A 366 18.06 10.32 9.71
N ILE A 367 19.33 10.14 9.31
CA ILE A 367 20.43 11.04 9.66
C ILE A 367 20.14 12.48 9.22
N ILE A 368 19.71 12.68 7.96
CA ILE A 368 19.38 14.01 7.45
C ILE A 368 18.23 14.62 8.24
N ILE A 369 17.14 13.88 8.45
CA ILE A 369 15.96 14.35 9.19
C ILE A 369 16.36 14.80 10.60
N LEU A 370 17.06 13.94 11.34
CA LEU A 370 17.48 14.24 12.72
C LEU A 370 18.40 15.47 12.77
N SER A 371 19.40 15.52 11.89
CA SER A 371 20.33 16.66 11.81
C SER A 371 19.61 17.97 11.46
N LEU A 372 18.61 17.94 10.59
CA LEU A 372 17.79 19.10 10.27
C LEU A 372 16.85 19.48 11.41
N ILE A 373 16.23 18.52 12.10
CA ILE A 373 15.40 18.80 13.28
C ILE A 373 16.23 19.49 14.36
N LEU A 374 17.44 18.99 14.64
CA LEU A 374 18.36 19.60 15.61
C LEU A 374 18.80 21.00 15.19
N LYS A 375 19.16 21.18 13.91
CA LYS A 375 19.58 22.48 13.36
C LYS A 375 18.48 23.53 13.43
N PHE A 376 17.25 23.13 13.09
CA PHE A 376 16.11 24.03 12.95
C PHE A 376 15.17 23.99 14.16
N PHE A 377 15.58 23.43 15.31
CA PHE A 377 14.71 23.18 16.48
C PHE A 377 13.82 24.37 16.89
N LYS A 378 14.33 25.60 16.71
CA LYS A 378 13.64 26.86 17.02
C LYS A 378 12.63 27.31 15.94
N GLU A 379 12.75 26.84 14.72
CA GLU A 379 11.84 27.11 13.61
C GLU A 379 10.68 26.11 13.64
N ILE A 380 9.65 26.43 14.43
CA ILE A 380 8.54 25.53 14.77
C ILE A 380 7.89 24.89 13.55
N ASN A 381 7.60 25.67 12.50
CA ASN A 381 6.90 25.15 11.32
C ASN A 381 7.74 24.13 10.54
N ILE A 382 9.02 24.45 10.32
CA ILE A 382 9.97 23.56 9.62
C ILE A 382 10.19 22.27 10.41
N THR A 383 10.42 22.38 11.71
CA THR A 383 10.67 21.21 12.56
C THR A 383 9.44 20.36 12.80
N THR A 384 8.27 20.97 12.94
CA THR A 384 6.99 20.24 12.93
C THR A 384 6.83 19.51 11.61
N SER A 385 7.18 20.12 10.47
CA SER A 385 7.13 19.48 9.15
C SER A 385 8.05 18.25 9.07
N LEU A 386 9.31 18.38 9.50
CA LEU A 386 10.28 17.29 9.52
C LEU A 386 9.84 16.16 10.45
N PHE A 387 9.42 16.48 11.67
CA PHE A 387 8.96 15.50 12.65
C PHE A 387 7.68 14.78 12.18
N LEU A 388 6.68 15.53 11.71
CA LEU A 388 5.46 15.00 11.10
C LEU A 388 5.80 14.04 9.95
N SER A 389 6.67 14.47 9.05
CA SER A 389 7.04 13.69 7.87
C SER A 389 7.69 12.36 8.23
N PHE A 390 8.59 12.35 9.21
CA PHE A 390 9.25 11.15 9.68
C PHE A 390 8.30 10.23 10.43
N SER A 391 7.65 10.75 11.47
CA SER A 391 6.76 9.95 12.32
C SER A 391 5.62 9.36 11.51
N TRP A 392 5.03 10.10 10.57
CA TRP A 392 3.94 9.56 9.77
C TRP A 392 4.38 8.52 8.75
N SER A 393 5.53 8.71 8.11
CA SER A 393 6.06 7.72 7.15
C SER A 393 6.22 6.35 7.80
N ILE A 394 6.72 6.31 9.05
CA ILE A 394 6.93 5.07 9.81
C ILE A 394 5.62 4.53 10.41
N LEU A 395 4.89 5.37 11.17
CA LEU A 395 3.72 4.90 11.93
C LEU A 395 2.56 4.42 11.05
N ALA A 396 2.44 4.96 9.83
CA ALA A 396 1.36 4.58 8.92
C ALA A 396 1.41 3.09 8.50
N PHE A 397 2.61 2.50 8.35
CA PHE A 397 2.75 1.07 8.04
C PHE A 397 3.16 0.21 9.24
N PHE A 398 3.67 0.82 10.32
CA PHE A 398 4.24 0.08 11.45
C PHE A 398 3.29 -0.98 12.01
N PHE A 399 2.00 -0.65 12.17
CA PHE A 399 1.00 -1.61 12.66
C PHE A 399 0.78 -2.79 11.71
N ALA A 400 0.76 -2.54 10.40
CA ALA A 400 0.61 -3.60 9.41
C ALA A 400 1.85 -4.51 9.37
N TRP A 401 3.03 -3.92 9.50
CA TRP A 401 4.28 -4.68 9.61
C TRP A 401 4.33 -5.49 10.91
N TRP A 402 3.91 -4.92 12.04
CA TRP A 402 3.89 -5.63 13.32
C TRP A 402 3.05 -6.91 13.29
N TRP A 403 2.00 -6.96 12.46
CA TRP A 403 1.19 -8.18 12.30
C TRP A 403 1.94 -9.31 11.58
N VAL A 404 2.94 -8.98 10.78
CA VAL A 404 3.71 -9.91 9.95
C VAL A 404 5.20 -9.49 9.95
N PRO A 405 5.85 -9.45 11.12
CA PRO A 405 7.14 -8.75 11.29
C PRO A 405 8.30 -9.45 10.58
N ASN A 406 8.10 -10.72 10.18
CA ASN A 406 9.01 -11.51 9.36
C ASN A 406 9.00 -11.12 7.86
N THR A 407 8.21 -10.14 7.45
CA THR A 407 8.07 -9.74 6.04
C THR A 407 8.51 -8.28 5.82
N ILE A 408 9.28 -8.06 4.75
CA ILE A 408 9.57 -6.72 4.22
C ILE A 408 8.56 -6.43 3.12
N PHE A 409 7.77 -5.38 3.29
CA PHE A 409 6.83 -4.98 2.25
C PHE A 409 7.56 -4.29 1.09
N PRO A 410 7.29 -4.69 -0.17
CA PRO A 410 7.87 -4.01 -1.32
C PRO A 410 7.29 -2.60 -1.48
N THR A 411 7.98 -1.69 -2.17
CA THR A 411 7.52 -0.29 -2.34
C THR A 411 6.08 -0.15 -2.87
N PRO A 412 5.59 -1.01 -3.80
CA PRO A 412 4.20 -0.97 -4.24
C PRO A 412 3.15 -1.25 -3.18
N TYR A 413 3.52 -1.88 -2.07
CA TYR A 413 2.58 -2.48 -1.13
C TYR A 413 1.57 -1.47 -0.59
N ARG A 414 0.29 -1.82 -0.68
CA ARG A 414 -0.88 -0.95 -0.40
C ARG A 414 -0.88 -0.24 0.96
N TYR A 415 -0.13 -0.72 1.97
CA TYR A 415 -0.02 -0.03 3.26
C TYR A 415 0.86 1.22 3.22
N PHE A 416 1.71 1.37 2.21
CA PHE A 416 2.61 2.51 2.11
C PHE A 416 1.96 3.75 1.50
N ILE A 417 0.76 3.67 0.91
CA ILE A 417 0.15 4.84 0.25
C ILE A 417 -0.05 6.01 1.22
N VAL A 418 -0.34 5.69 2.49
CA VAL A 418 -0.48 6.69 3.54
C VAL A 418 0.87 7.19 4.04
N SER A 419 1.91 6.34 4.05
CA SER A 419 3.29 6.74 4.32
C SER A 419 3.86 7.70 3.27
N ALA A 420 3.41 7.60 2.02
CA ALA A 420 3.79 8.52 0.95
C ALA A 420 3.48 9.99 1.28
N VAL A 421 2.53 10.24 2.20
CA VAL A 421 2.25 11.58 2.74
C VAL A 421 3.46 12.15 3.47
N GLY A 422 4.07 11.35 4.35
CA GLY A 422 5.25 11.77 5.09
C GLY A 422 6.42 12.06 4.15
N ILE A 423 6.70 11.16 3.20
CA ILE A 423 7.78 11.35 2.21
C ILE A 423 7.57 12.60 1.35
N SER A 424 6.34 12.84 0.88
CA SER A 424 6.02 14.03 0.08
C SER A 424 6.23 15.33 0.87
N ILE A 425 5.82 15.35 2.15
CA ILE A 425 6.04 16.50 3.04
C ILE A 425 7.53 16.68 3.33
N PHE A 426 8.28 15.59 3.55
CA PHE A 426 9.72 15.66 3.82
C PHE A 426 10.47 16.31 2.65
N LEU A 427 10.31 15.77 1.43
CA LEU A 427 10.99 16.30 0.23
C LEU A 427 10.59 17.75 -0.06
N ALA A 428 9.32 18.09 0.10
CA ALA A 428 8.87 19.47 0.00
C ALA A 428 9.47 20.38 1.08
N THR A 429 9.63 19.89 2.31
CA THR A 429 10.27 20.64 3.39
C THR A 429 11.71 20.96 3.04
N ILE A 430 12.45 19.99 2.48
CA ILE A 430 13.82 20.18 2.00
C ILE A 430 13.90 21.32 0.97
N ILE A 431 12.96 21.39 0.02
CA ILE A 431 12.85 22.51 -0.94
C ILE A 431 12.52 23.81 -0.20
N GLY A 432 11.62 23.77 0.77
CA GLY A 432 11.20 24.91 1.59
C GLY A 432 12.34 25.59 2.36
N LEU A 433 13.39 24.84 2.73
CA LEU A 433 14.55 25.34 3.46
C LEU A 433 15.43 26.31 2.66
N GLY A 434 15.34 26.35 1.32
CA GLY A 434 16.08 27.31 0.52
C GLY A 434 15.71 28.75 0.87
N LYS A 435 16.70 29.62 1.11
CA LYS A 435 16.45 30.99 1.61
C LYS A 435 15.79 31.89 0.57
N ASN A 436 16.13 31.70 -0.71
CA ASN A 436 15.55 32.44 -1.83
C ASN A 436 15.08 31.52 -2.95
N ILE A 437 14.32 32.07 -3.91
CA ILE A 437 13.71 31.27 -4.99
C ILE A 437 14.74 30.49 -5.82
N LYS A 438 15.92 31.08 -6.10
CA LYS A 438 16.99 30.42 -6.87
C LYS A 438 17.51 29.17 -6.16
N GLN A 439 17.75 29.25 -4.85
CA GLN A 439 18.18 28.12 -4.03
C GLN A 439 17.12 27.03 -3.94
N ARG A 440 15.84 27.41 -3.82
CA ARG A 440 14.72 26.45 -3.83
C ARG A 440 14.62 25.73 -5.17
N ILE A 441 14.82 26.44 -6.28
CA ILE A 441 14.89 25.85 -7.63
C ILE A 441 16.05 24.86 -7.73
N ASN A 442 17.25 25.20 -7.24
CA ASN A 442 18.38 24.28 -7.27
C ASN A 442 18.08 22.96 -6.51
N ILE A 443 17.49 23.06 -5.32
CA ILE A 443 17.10 21.89 -4.52
C ILE A 443 15.99 21.10 -5.24
N PHE A 444 14.99 21.80 -5.79
CA PHE A 444 13.93 21.18 -6.60
C PHE A 444 14.50 20.40 -7.78
N SER A 445 15.41 21.00 -8.55
CA SER A 445 16.04 20.35 -9.71
C SER A 445 16.84 19.11 -9.32
N PHE A 446 17.51 19.14 -8.17
CA PHE A 446 18.19 17.95 -7.65
C PHE A 446 17.19 16.83 -7.30
N LEU A 447 16.10 17.16 -6.60
CA LEU A 447 15.07 16.19 -6.23
C LEU A 447 14.19 15.74 -7.40
N LEU A 448 14.23 16.42 -8.54
CA LEU A 448 13.51 16.04 -9.76
C LEU A 448 13.94 14.65 -10.26
N ILE A 449 15.19 14.24 -9.97
CA ILE A 449 15.67 12.89 -10.30
C ILE A 449 14.80 11.82 -9.62
N LEU A 450 14.43 12.02 -8.35
CA LEU A 450 13.53 11.09 -7.64
C LEU A 450 12.15 11.05 -8.29
N VAL A 451 11.62 12.20 -8.73
CA VAL A 451 10.34 12.28 -9.46
C VAL A 451 10.41 11.43 -10.73
N ILE A 452 11.48 11.57 -11.53
CA ILE A 452 11.68 10.79 -12.76
C ILE A 452 11.74 9.30 -12.46
N ILE A 453 12.50 8.89 -11.45
CA ILE A 453 12.62 7.49 -11.03
C ILE A 453 11.24 6.92 -10.65
N HIS A 454 10.44 7.66 -9.87
CA HIS A 454 9.10 7.22 -9.51
C HIS A 454 8.12 7.18 -10.69
N VAL A 455 8.22 8.10 -11.65
CA VAL A 455 7.44 8.06 -12.90
C VAL A 455 7.77 6.77 -13.67
N ILE A 456 9.06 6.49 -13.88
CA ILE A 456 9.52 5.30 -14.60
C ILE A 456 9.07 4.03 -13.88
N SER A 457 9.30 3.94 -12.57
CA SER A 457 8.93 2.77 -11.76
C SER A 457 7.42 2.52 -11.78
N THR A 458 6.60 3.56 -11.59
CA THR A 458 5.14 3.45 -11.59
C THR A 458 4.61 3.04 -12.96
N HIS A 459 5.07 3.70 -14.02
CA HIS A 459 4.62 3.40 -15.39
C HIS A 459 5.02 1.97 -15.80
N SER A 460 6.25 1.56 -15.47
CA SER A 460 6.75 0.21 -15.79
C SER A 460 5.97 -0.87 -15.02
N TYR A 461 5.73 -0.64 -13.72
CA TYR A 461 4.94 -1.55 -12.88
C TYR A 461 3.52 -1.77 -13.45
N LEU A 462 2.81 -0.68 -13.78
CA LEU A 462 1.46 -0.78 -14.33
C LEU A 462 1.45 -1.37 -15.76
N SER A 463 2.49 -1.13 -16.55
CA SER A 463 2.63 -1.72 -17.89
C SER A 463 2.85 -3.22 -17.82
N GLN A 464 3.67 -3.71 -16.90
CA GLN A 464 3.86 -5.16 -16.70
C GLN A 464 2.58 -5.85 -16.24
N LEU A 465 1.80 -5.21 -15.37
CA LEU A 465 0.49 -5.74 -14.98
C LEU A 465 -0.47 -5.85 -16.18
N LYS A 466 -0.35 -4.99 -17.18
CA LYS A 466 -1.17 -5.06 -18.40
C LYS A 466 -0.88 -6.33 -19.20
N ASP A 467 0.37 -6.80 -19.22
CA ASP A 467 0.76 -7.99 -19.97
C ASP A 467 0.12 -9.27 -19.40
N ILE A 468 -0.05 -9.34 -18.07
CA ILE A 468 -0.64 -10.51 -17.39
C ILE A 468 -2.11 -10.33 -16.99
N ARG A 469 -2.65 -9.09 -17.04
CA ARG A 469 -3.96 -8.76 -16.49
C ARG A 469 -4.64 -7.55 -17.18
N SER A 470 -4.52 -7.46 -18.50
CA SER A 470 -5.32 -6.50 -19.27
C SER A 470 -6.79 -6.90 -19.33
N GLN A 471 -7.68 -5.92 -19.50
CA GLN A 471 -9.11 -6.16 -19.71
C GLN A 471 -9.37 -7.00 -20.97
N GLU A 472 -8.57 -6.79 -22.02
CA GLU A 472 -8.65 -7.58 -23.25
C GLU A 472 -8.31 -9.05 -23.01
N LEU A 473 -7.20 -9.32 -22.31
CA LEU A 473 -6.81 -10.68 -21.93
C LEU A 473 -7.88 -11.33 -21.05
N TYR A 474 -8.36 -10.60 -20.05
CA TYR A 474 -9.43 -11.06 -19.16
C TYR A 474 -10.68 -11.46 -19.95
N ASN A 475 -11.15 -10.61 -20.86
CA ASN A 475 -12.32 -10.89 -21.69
C ASN A 475 -12.12 -12.12 -22.57
N ARG A 476 -10.95 -12.26 -23.20
CA ARG A 476 -10.63 -13.43 -24.05
C ARG A 476 -10.69 -14.72 -23.25
N VAL A 477 -10.00 -14.78 -22.10
CA VAL A 477 -9.95 -15.97 -21.25
C VAL A 477 -11.34 -16.32 -20.70
N TRP A 478 -12.05 -15.35 -20.11
CA TRP A 478 -13.36 -15.61 -19.51
C TRP A 478 -14.45 -15.95 -20.54
N SER A 479 -14.36 -15.44 -21.76
CA SER A 479 -15.32 -15.78 -22.84
C SER A 479 -15.24 -17.24 -23.30
N GLN A 480 -14.13 -17.92 -23.04
CA GLN A 480 -13.91 -19.32 -23.41
C GLN A 480 -14.42 -20.31 -22.36
N MET A 481 -14.74 -19.83 -21.14
CA MET A 481 -15.33 -20.67 -20.11
C MET A 481 -16.85 -20.75 -20.33
N PRO A 482 -17.41 -21.94 -20.66
CA PRO A 482 -18.82 -22.09 -20.91
C PRO A 482 -19.63 -21.87 -19.63
N TYR A 483 -20.88 -21.44 -19.79
CA TYR A 483 -21.85 -21.45 -18.70
C TYR A 483 -22.02 -22.88 -18.18
N VAL A 484 -21.93 -23.07 -16.87
CA VAL A 484 -22.02 -24.37 -16.19
C VAL A 484 -23.37 -24.46 -15.48
N PRO A 485 -24.39 -25.15 -16.05
CA PRO A 485 -25.76 -25.11 -15.53
C PRO A 485 -25.93 -25.70 -14.13
N ALA A 486 -24.97 -26.49 -13.66
CA ALA A 486 -24.98 -27.12 -12.35
C ALA A 486 -24.64 -26.13 -11.21
N VAL A 487 -23.94 -25.03 -11.49
CA VAL A 487 -23.55 -24.02 -10.49
C VAL A 487 -24.80 -23.44 -9.83
N GLY A 488 -24.84 -23.51 -8.50
CA GLY A 488 -25.97 -23.07 -7.68
C GLY A 488 -27.15 -24.04 -7.59
N LYS A 489 -27.18 -25.13 -8.38
CA LYS A 489 -28.30 -26.09 -8.40
C LYS A 489 -28.05 -27.35 -7.58
N THR A 490 -26.79 -27.63 -7.26
CA THR A 490 -26.40 -28.80 -6.48
C THR A 490 -26.32 -28.46 -4.99
N SER A 491 -26.71 -29.40 -4.13
CA SER A 491 -26.52 -29.28 -2.67
C SER A 491 -25.05 -29.47 -2.25
N ARG A 492 -24.24 -30.04 -3.14
CA ARG A 492 -22.79 -30.20 -2.99
C ARG A 492 -22.05 -29.14 -3.81
N PRO A 493 -20.90 -28.64 -3.35
CA PRO A 493 -20.14 -27.66 -4.11
C PRO A 493 -19.60 -28.25 -5.40
N ILE A 494 -19.32 -27.35 -6.33
CA ILE A 494 -18.67 -27.63 -7.60
C ILE A 494 -17.22 -27.19 -7.50
N ILE A 495 -16.34 -27.98 -8.10
CA ILE A 495 -14.91 -27.67 -8.16
C ILE A 495 -14.53 -27.24 -9.56
N PHE A 496 -13.74 -26.18 -9.62
CA PHE A 496 -13.00 -25.76 -10.80
C PHE A 496 -11.50 -26.01 -10.57
N TYR A 497 -10.88 -26.69 -11.52
CA TYR A 497 -9.44 -26.91 -11.59
C TYR A 497 -8.89 -26.17 -12.81
N PHE A 498 -7.83 -25.41 -12.62
CA PHE A 498 -7.14 -24.71 -13.70
C PHE A 498 -5.68 -25.15 -13.71
N GLU A 499 -5.21 -25.61 -14.86
CA GLU A 499 -3.81 -25.92 -15.10
C GLU A 499 -3.24 -25.09 -16.24
N GLY A 500 -1.92 -24.95 -16.24
CA GLY A 500 -1.17 -24.24 -17.24
C GLY A 500 -0.16 -25.12 -17.96
N ASP A 501 0.56 -24.53 -18.90
CA ASP A 501 1.69 -25.17 -19.60
C ASP A 501 2.97 -25.31 -18.75
N GLY A 502 2.91 -24.92 -17.47
CA GLY A 502 4.02 -24.95 -16.53
C GLY A 502 4.94 -23.72 -16.58
N THR A 503 4.68 -22.76 -17.47
CA THR A 503 5.44 -21.51 -17.51
C THR A 503 5.00 -20.54 -16.40
N VAL A 504 5.94 -19.73 -15.91
CA VAL A 504 5.67 -18.70 -14.89
C VAL A 504 4.69 -17.64 -15.40
N ALA A 505 4.77 -17.29 -16.68
CA ALA A 505 3.86 -16.34 -17.31
C ALA A 505 2.42 -16.86 -17.26
N ASN A 506 2.20 -18.11 -17.64
CA ASN A 506 0.89 -18.75 -17.60
C ASN A 506 0.36 -18.88 -16.17
N ALA A 507 1.19 -19.27 -15.21
CA ALA A 507 0.82 -19.31 -13.79
C ALA A 507 0.37 -17.93 -13.26
N ASN A 508 1.07 -16.85 -13.64
CA ASN A 508 0.71 -15.49 -13.27
C ASN A 508 -0.60 -15.04 -13.91
N ILE A 509 -0.86 -15.42 -15.16
CA ILE A 509 -2.13 -15.13 -15.85
C ILE A 509 -3.28 -15.90 -15.19
N LEU A 510 -3.13 -17.21 -14.98
CA LEU A 510 -4.12 -18.03 -14.27
C LEU A 510 -4.48 -17.44 -12.92
N TYR A 511 -3.46 -17.05 -12.13
CA TYR A 511 -3.68 -16.40 -10.85
C TYR A 511 -4.42 -15.07 -10.99
N SER A 512 -3.93 -14.19 -11.87
CA SER A 512 -4.37 -12.79 -11.95
C SER A 512 -5.71 -12.59 -12.67
N VAL A 513 -6.04 -13.47 -13.62
CA VAL A 513 -7.25 -13.38 -14.45
C VAL A 513 -8.36 -14.29 -13.93
N ILE A 514 -8.02 -15.49 -13.47
CA ILE A 514 -9.01 -16.51 -13.10
C ILE A 514 -9.07 -16.68 -11.59
N ALA A 515 -8.00 -17.20 -10.97
CA ALA A 515 -8.04 -17.79 -9.65
C ALA A 515 -8.27 -16.77 -8.53
N PHE A 516 -7.54 -15.66 -8.54
CA PHE A 516 -7.67 -14.65 -7.49
C PHE A 516 -8.97 -13.88 -7.65
N GLY A 517 -9.90 -14.10 -6.72
CA GLY A 517 -11.26 -13.54 -6.78
C GLY A 517 -12.27 -14.43 -7.51
N PHE A 518 -11.89 -15.66 -7.91
CA PHE A 518 -12.78 -16.60 -8.60
C PHE A 518 -14.10 -16.85 -7.85
N PRO A 519 -14.10 -17.23 -6.56
CA PRO A 519 -15.36 -17.57 -5.89
C PRO A 519 -16.34 -16.37 -5.77
N PRO A 520 -15.90 -15.17 -5.35
CA PRO A 520 -16.72 -13.96 -5.40
C PRO A 520 -17.24 -13.61 -6.80
N HIS A 521 -16.41 -13.77 -7.84
CA HIS A 521 -16.83 -13.48 -9.20
C HIS A 521 -17.91 -14.46 -9.67
N MET A 522 -17.75 -15.76 -9.41
CA MET A 522 -18.75 -16.79 -9.74
C MET A 522 -20.07 -16.58 -8.99
N TYR A 523 -20.01 -16.14 -7.73
CA TYR A 523 -21.21 -15.78 -6.97
C TYR A 523 -22.04 -14.71 -7.68
N LEU A 524 -21.37 -13.66 -8.16
CA LEU A 524 -22.02 -12.55 -8.87
C LEU A 524 -22.49 -12.99 -10.27
N LEU A 525 -21.67 -13.75 -11.00
CA LEU A 525 -21.97 -14.21 -12.36
C LEU A 525 -23.19 -15.13 -12.40
N TYR A 526 -23.33 -16.01 -11.40
CA TYR A 526 -24.44 -16.97 -11.32
C TYR A 526 -25.59 -16.50 -10.42
N ASN A 527 -25.54 -15.28 -9.87
CA ASN A 527 -26.53 -14.75 -8.92
C ASN A 527 -26.83 -15.73 -7.76
N LEU A 528 -25.78 -16.28 -7.17
CA LEU A 528 -25.91 -17.24 -6.09
C LEU A 528 -26.47 -16.57 -4.83
N THR A 529 -27.27 -17.30 -4.06
CA THR A 529 -27.93 -16.76 -2.86
C THR A 529 -27.35 -17.32 -1.56
N SER A 530 -26.52 -18.36 -1.64
CA SER A 530 -25.93 -19.05 -0.48
C SER A 530 -24.43 -19.29 -0.66
N ASP A 531 -23.68 -19.20 0.45
CA ASP A 531 -22.24 -19.51 0.47
C ASP A 531 -21.95 -20.97 0.12
N ALA A 532 -22.87 -21.87 0.46
CA ALA A 532 -22.73 -23.30 0.16
C ALA A 532 -22.78 -23.61 -1.35
N GLN A 533 -23.30 -22.67 -2.15
CA GLN A 533 -23.38 -22.79 -3.61
C GLN A 533 -22.13 -22.27 -4.33
N ILE A 534 -21.25 -21.56 -3.61
CA ILE A 534 -20.09 -20.91 -4.21
C ILE A 534 -19.11 -22.00 -4.68
N PRO A 535 -18.72 -22.02 -5.96
CA PRO A 535 -17.74 -22.97 -6.46
C PRO A 535 -16.39 -22.78 -5.78
N ALA A 536 -15.73 -23.90 -5.47
CA ALA A 536 -14.36 -23.91 -4.99
C ALA A 536 -13.39 -24.01 -6.16
N ILE A 537 -12.23 -23.35 -6.03
CA ILE A 537 -11.10 -23.55 -6.92
C ILE A 537 -10.09 -24.46 -6.23
N MET A 538 -9.51 -25.41 -6.97
CA MET A 538 -8.43 -26.28 -6.47
C MET A 538 -7.12 -25.90 -7.16
N ASP A 539 -6.06 -25.73 -6.38
CA ASP A 539 -4.77 -25.25 -6.88
C ASP A 539 -3.94 -26.39 -7.50
N THR A 540 -4.17 -27.62 -7.03
CA THR A 540 -3.39 -28.79 -7.43
C THR A 540 -4.28 -29.98 -7.75
N TRP A 541 -3.76 -30.90 -8.57
CA TRP A 541 -4.46 -32.14 -8.91
C TRP A 541 -4.74 -33.01 -7.67
N ASP A 542 -3.82 -33.04 -6.70
CA ASP A 542 -4.00 -33.78 -5.45
C ASP A 542 -5.18 -33.25 -4.61
N GLU A 543 -5.43 -31.94 -4.64
CA GLU A 543 -6.58 -31.35 -3.98
C GLU A 543 -7.89 -31.76 -4.65
N VAL A 544 -7.90 -31.91 -5.98
CA VAL A 544 -9.04 -32.45 -6.74
C VAL A 544 -9.29 -33.90 -6.36
N ILE A 545 -8.24 -34.74 -6.30
CA ILE A 545 -8.36 -36.13 -5.87
C ILE A 545 -8.91 -36.20 -4.45
N SER A 546 -8.35 -35.43 -3.50
CA SER A 546 -8.84 -35.39 -2.11
C SER A 546 -10.30 -34.95 -2.05
N ALA A 547 -10.71 -33.95 -2.82
CA ALA A 547 -12.10 -33.48 -2.80
C ALA A 547 -13.12 -34.56 -3.19
N VAL A 548 -12.76 -35.41 -4.16
CA VAL A 548 -13.62 -36.49 -4.66
C VAL A 548 -13.50 -37.75 -3.81
N LYS A 549 -12.34 -38.01 -3.20
CA LYS A 549 -12.06 -39.22 -2.42
C LYS A 549 -12.52 -39.11 -0.97
N ASP A 550 -12.14 -38.02 -0.29
CA ASP A 550 -12.31 -37.87 1.16
C ASP A 550 -12.80 -36.50 1.63
N GLY A 551 -12.95 -35.54 0.70
CA GLY A 551 -13.48 -34.20 0.97
C GLY A 551 -12.59 -33.31 1.85
N LYS A 552 -11.37 -33.73 2.20
CA LYS A 552 -10.52 -33.00 3.14
C LYS A 552 -9.95 -31.70 2.57
N SER A 553 -9.71 -31.64 1.27
CA SER A 553 -9.18 -30.44 0.60
C SER A 553 -10.10 -29.22 0.76
N PHE A 554 -11.41 -29.41 0.93
CA PHE A 554 -12.34 -28.32 1.20
C PHE A 554 -12.06 -27.55 2.49
N LYS A 555 -11.41 -28.16 3.48
CA LYS A 555 -11.04 -27.45 4.72
C LYS A 555 -10.15 -26.24 4.45
N ARG A 556 -9.27 -26.32 3.44
CA ARG A 556 -8.38 -25.23 3.04
C ARG A 556 -9.16 -24.09 2.35
N HIS A 557 -10.19 -24.42 1.58
CA HIS A 557 -10.87 -23.49 0.67
C HIS A 557 -12.18 -22.92 1.24
N ILE A 558 -12.90 -23.70 2.05
CA ILE A 558 -14.21 -23.36 2.64
C ILE A 558 -14.12 -23.25 4.17
N GLY A 559 -13.00 -23.66 4.78
CA GLY A 559 -12.77 -23.61 6.23
C GLY A 559 -13.31 -24.83 6.99
N THR A 560 -14.09 -25.68 6.33
CA THR A 560 -14.62 -26.93 6.88
C THR A 560 -14.41 -28.08 5.88
N ALA A 561 -14.13 -29.27 6.41
CA ALA A 561 -14.21 -30.48 5.60
C ALA A 561 -15.69 -30.77 5.31
N ILE A 562 -15.98 -31.25 4.11
CA ILE A 562 -17.32 -31.66 3.69
C ILE A 562 -17.25 -33.06 3.10
N ASP A 563 -18.40 -33.68 2.89
CA ASP A 563 -18.45 -35.00 2.27
C ASP A 563 -17.85 -34.99 0.86
N PRO A 564 -17.27 -36.12 0.42
CA PRO A 564 -16.73 -36.26 -0.92
C PRO A 564 -17.76 -35.88 -2.00
N ILE A 565 -17.30 -35.19 -3.04
CA ILE A 565 -18.17 -34.77 -4.15
C ILE A 565 -18.16 -35.81 -5.29
N PRO A 566 -19.24 -35.93 -6.08
CA PRO A 566 -19.23 -36.78 -7.26
C PRO A 566 -18.23 -36.24 -8.31
N ILE A 567 -17.67 -37.14 -9.12
CA ILE A 567 -16.75 -36.79 -10.23
C ILE A 567 -17.42 -35.80 -11.20
N ASP A 568 -18.73 -35.89 -11.39
CA ASP A 568 -19.50 -34.98 -12.26
C ASP A 568 -19.55 -33.52 -11.76
N ASN A 569 -19.16 -33.27 -10.51
CA ASN A 569 -19.02 -31.91 -9.95
C ASN A 569 -17.62 -31.30 -10.19
N VAL A 570 -16.73 -31.99 -10.91
CA VAL A 570 -15.40 -31.48 -11.26
C VAL A 570 -15.44 -30.89 -12.67
N PHE A 571 -14.98 -29.65 -12.80
CA PHE A 571 -14.73 -28.95 -14.06
C PHE A 571 -13.26 -28.58 -14.14
N ALA A 572 -12.64 -28.79 -15.29
CA ALA A 572 -11.21 -28.58 -15.46
C ALA A 572 -10.89 -27.84 -16.75
N TYR A 573 -9.92 -26.92 -16.69
CA TYR A 573 -9.49 -26.11 -17.82
C TYR A 573 -7.97 -26.03 -17.88
N HIS A 574 -7.43 -26.01 -19.09
CA HIS A 574 -6.01 -25.86 -19.39
C HIS A 574 -5.80 -24.53 -20.13
N LEU A 575 -4.94 -23.66 -19.62
CA LEU A 575 -4.54 -22.43 -20.32
C LEU A 575 -3.33 -22.75 -21.23
N GLU A 576 -3.55 -22.77 -22.53
CA GLU A 576 -2.51 -22.90 -23.55
C GLU A 576 -2.02 -21.50 -23.97
N GLY A 577 -0.72 -21.24 -23.84
CA GLY A 577 -0.14 -19.93 -24.14
C GLY A 577 -0.63 -18.85 -23.18
N ALA A 578 -0.95 -17.65 -23.70
CA ALA A 578 -1.35 -16.52 -22.87
C ALA A 578 -2.87 -16.43 -22.64
N ASP A 579 -3.69 -16.82 -23.62
CA ASP A 579 -5.11 -16.44 -23.66
C ASP A 579 -6.06 -17.56 -24.08
N ARG A 580 -5.59 -18.77 -24.41
CA ARG A 580 -6.44 -19.86 -24.90
C ARG A 580 -6.81 -20.83 -23.78
N LEU A 581 -8.03 -20.73 -23.28
CA LEU A 581 -8.54 -21.59 -22.21
C LEU A 581 -9.30 -22.79 -22.80
N ILE A 582 -8.73 -23.98 -22.66
CA ILE A 582 -9.25 -25.24 -23.21
C ILE A 582 -10.00 -25.99 -22.11
N ASN A 583 -11.24 -26.40 -22.37
CA ASN A 583 -11.98 -27.26 -21.46
C ASN A 583 -11.44 -28.70 -21.52
N ILE A 584 -10.86 -29.17 -20.42
CA ILE A 584 -10.31 -30.53 -20.26
C ILE A 584 -11.12 -31.35 -19.24
N THR A 585 -12.37 -30.95 -18.98
CA THR A 585 -13.23 -31.55 -17.95
C THR A 585 -13.39 -33.06 -18.13
N ASP A 586 -13.67 -33.54 -19.34
CA ASP A 586 -13.88 -34.97 -19.57
C ASP A 586 -12.60 -35.79 -19.37
N LEU A 587 -11.46 -35.25 -19.80
CA LEU A 587 -10.14 -35.86 -19.57
C LEU A 587 -9.83 -35.94 -18.07
N ALA A 588 -10.08 -34.85 -17.32
CA ALA A 588 -9.88 -34.81 -15.89
C ALA A 588 -10.78 -35.81 -15.15
N ARG A 589 -12.06 -35.91 -15.53
CA ARG A 589 -12.99 -36.89 -14.94
C ARG A 589 -12.57 -38.33 -15.20
N GLU A 590 -12.09 -38.62 -16.41
CA GLU A 590 -11.59 -39.95 -16.74
C GLU A 590 -10.33 -40.30 -15.95
N LYS A 591 -9.40 -39.36 -15.82
CA LYS A 591 -8.21 -39.49 -14.97
C LYS A 591 -8.58 -39.76 -13.51
N LEU A 592 -9.62 -39.10 -12.99
CA LEU A 592 -10.13 -39.35 -11.63
C LEU A 592 -10.70 -40.76 -11.48
N ARG A 593 -11.51 -41.24 -12.42
CA ARG A 593 -12.06 -42.60 -12.39
C ARG A 593 -10.94 -43.65 -12.33
N GLN A 594 -9.92 -43.49 -13.17
CA GLN A 594 -8.76 -44.38 -13.19
C GLN A 594 -7.98 -44.33 -11.86
N THR A 595 -7.79 -43.13 -11.31
CA THR A 595 -7.05 -42.94 -10.06
C THR A 595 -7.78 -43.50 -8.83
N LEU A 596 -9.12 -43.48 -8.83
CA LEU A 596 -9.93 -43.94 -7.69
C LEU A 596 -10.26 -45.45 -7.73
N ASN A 597 -10.13 -46.09 -8.90
CA ASN A 597 -10.33 -47.52 -9.07
C ASN A 597 -9.05 -48.35 -8.80
N ASN A 598 -7.90 -47.69 -8.74
CA ASN A 598 -6.61 -48.25 -8.31
C ASN A 598 -6.40 -47.98 -6.82
#